data_AF-A0A1R1XSE9-F1
#
_entry.id   AF-A0A1R1XSE9-F1
#
_cell.length_a   1.000
_cell.length_b   1.000
_cell.length_c   1.000
_cell.angle_alpha   90.00
_cell.angle_beta   90.00
_cell.angle_gamma   90.00
#
_symmetry.space_group_name_H-M   'P 1'
#
loop_
_entity.id
_entity.type
_entity.pdbx_description
1 polymer ?
#
loop_
_entity_poly.entity_id
_entity_poly.type
_entity_poly.pdbx_seq_one_letter_code
_entity_poly.pdbx_strand_id
1 'polypeptide(L)'
;MTFQPEVFPRKFSGSISDLLKAEMWTKRFHMAVKFSKMDADDSIDLFKLWLNDDAAKWQNDTELEEDVSEWKLENWTKALEDKFGDKKKQKGNVFLLIKMEKKVDETLEDFNKRFTNYLKTIEPEMYTEELVKKAYIDIMKKIDENVWWQLAQRKKLGTIKSLMEEADRLMIIKLQGKESAVLDKQVLGIVDT
;
A
#
# COMPACT_ATOMS: atom_id res chain seq x y z
N MET A 1 -43.26 -6.93 0.97
CA MET A 1 -41.93 -7.34 0.47
C MET A 1 -41.41 -8.41 1.42
N THR A 2 -40.82 -9.50 0.95
CA THR A 2 -40.33 -10.57 1.84
C THR A 2 -38.86 -10.34 2.14
N PHE A 3 -38.53 -10.02 3.39
CA PHE A 3 -37.15 -9.85 3.83
C PHE A 3 -36.40 -11.19 3.70
N GLN A 4 -35.26 -11.18 3.01
CA GLN A 4 -34.41 -12.36 2.80
C GLN A 4 -33.06 -12.15 3.50
N PRO A 5 -32.90 -12.52 4.77
CA PRO A 5 -31.66 -12.28 5.50
C PRO A 5 -30.43 -12.97 4.89
N GLU A 6 -30.66 -14.05 4.12
CA GLU A 6 -29.61 -14.86 3.50
C GLU A 6 -28.82 -14.14 2.40
N VAL A 7 -29.39 -13.07 1.80
CA VAL A 7 -28.68 -12.31 0.75
C VAL A 7 -27.71 -11.28 1.33
N PHE A 8 -27.81 -10.98 2.63
CA PHE A 8 -26.95 -10.02 3.29
C PHE A 8 -25.61 -10.65 3.71
N PRO A 9 -24.51 -9.87 3.78
CA PRO A 9 -23.28 -10.35 4.38
C PRO A 9 -23.52 -10.74 5.85
N ARG A 10 -22.61 -11.49 6.47
CA ARG A 10 -22.67 -11.69 7.93
C ARG A 10 -22.60 -10.34 8.65
N LYS A 11 -23.19 -10.23 9.84
CA LYS A 11 -23.11 -9.01 10.65
C LYS A 11 -21.66 -8.57 10.86
N PHE A 12 -21.42 -7.26 10.88
CA PHE A 12 -20.09 -6.68 11.03
C PHE A 12 -19.80 -6.39 12.49
N SER A 13 -18.68 -6.90 13.01
CA SER A 13 -18.31 -6.70 14.42
C SER A 13 -17.35 -5.52 14.60
N GLY A 14 -16.63 -5.13 13.55
CA GLY A 14 -15.53 -4.17 13.62
C GLY A 14 -14.21 -4.80 14.08
N SER A 15 -14.17 -6.13 14.25
CA SER A 15 -12.99 -6.87 14.69
C SER A 15 -12.06 -7.22 13.52
N ILE A 16 -10.77 -7.40 13.83
CA ILE A 16 -9.79 -7.98 12.90
C ILE A 16 -10.16 -9.41 12.45
N SER A 17 -11.04 -10.09 13.21
CA SER A 17 -11.54 -11.43 12.88
C SER A 17 -12.70 -11.43 11.89
N ASP A 18 -13.21 -10.27 11.49
CA ASP A 18 -14.26 -10.20 10.47
C ASP A 18 -13.76 -10.77 9.13
N LEU A 19 -14.56 -11.64 8.52
CA LEU A 19 -14.21 -12.31 7.26
C LEU A 19 -14.07 -11.33 6.09
N LEU A 20 -14.75 -10.19 6.17
CA LEU A 20 -14.72 -9.13 5.16
C LEU A 20 -14.22 -7.85 5.82
N LYS A 21 -13.28 -7.19 5.14
CA LYS A 21 -12.90 -5.80 5.45
C LYS A 21 -14.10 -4.87 5.26
N ALA A 22 -14.12 -3.76 5.99
CA ALA A 22 -15.21 -2.81 6.00
C ALA A 22 -15.64 -2.42 4.57
N GLU A 23 -14.70 -2.11 3.69
CA GLU A 23 -14.95 -1.69 2.30
C GLU A 23 -15.56 -2.79 1.42
N MET A 24 -15.25 -4.06 1.71
CA MET A 24 -15.86 -5.20 1.00
C MET A 24 -17.25 -5.51 1.57
N TRP A 25 -17.39 -5.35 2.88
CA TRP A 25 -18.63 -5.60 3.60
C TRP A 25 -19.70 -4.57 3.20
N THR A 26 -19.39 -3.27 3.22
CA THR A 26 -20.30 -2.18 2.85
C THR A 26 -20.76 -2.31 1.40
N LYS A 27 -19.87 -2.70 0.48
CA LYS A 27 -20.23 -2.98 -0.93
C LYS A 27 -21.25 -4.11 -1.04
N ARG A 28 -21.04 -5.22 -0.33
CA ARG A 28 -22.00 -6.34 -0.33
C ARG A 28 -23.33 -5.96 0.33
N PHE A 29 -23.27 -5.18 1.40
CA PHE A 29 -24.46 -4.67 2.07
C PHE A 29 -25.32 -3.82 1.11
N HIS A 30 -24.72 -2.85 0.41
CA HIS A 30 -25.42 -2.05 -0.60
C HIS A 30 -26.00 -2.90 -1.73
N MET A 31 -25.27 -3.92 -2.20
CA MET A 31 -25.79 -4.84 -3.23
C MET A 31 -27.02 -5.58 -2.72
N ALA A 32 -27.02 -6.04 -1.47
CA ALA A 32 -28.15 -6.73 -0.85
C ALA A 32 -29.37 -5.80 -0.65
N VAL A 33 -29.15 -4.56 -0.19
CA VAL A 33 -30.19 -3.50 -0.09
C VAL A 33 -30.82 -3.25 -1.46
N LYS A 34 -30.00 -3.04 -2.49
CA LYS A 34 -30.47 -2.80 -3.86
C LYS A 34 -31.21 -4.01 -4.45
N PHE A 35 -30.69 -5.21 -4.22
CA PHE A 35 -31.33 -6.45 -4.68
C PHE A 35 -32.70 -6.66 -4.01
N SER A 36 -32.78 -6.34 -2.72
CA SER A 36 -34.01 -6.41 -1.94
C SER A 36 -35.01 -5.31 -2.27
N LYS A 37 -34.62 -4.29 -3.04
CA LYS A 37 -35.43 -3.10 -3.37
C LYS A 37 -35.94 -2.35 -2.13
N MET A 38 -35.13 -2.35 -1.08
CA MET A 38 -35.42 -1.70 0.19
C MET A 38 -35.43 -0.18 0.00
N ASP A 39 -36.33 0.51 0.69
CA ASP A 39 -36.34 1.98 0.72
C ASP A 39 -35.22 2.52 1.62
N ALA A 40 -35.05 3.84 1.58
CA ALA A 40 -33.92 4.51 2.22
C ALA A 40 -33.96 4.38 3.75
N ASP A 41 -35.13 4.54 4.37
CA ASP A 41 -35.26 4.55 5.83
C ASP A 41 -35.07 3.14 6.37
N ASP A 42 -35.75 2.14 5.78
CA ASP A 42 -35.59 0.73 6.13
C ASP A 42 -34.12 0.26 5.99
N SER A 43 -33.40 0.79 4.99
CA SER A 43 -32.00 0.41 4.75
C SER A 43 -31.04 0.92 5.83
N ILE A 44 -31.33 2.09 6.41
CA ILE A 44 -30.53 2.69 7.49
C ILE A 44 -30.78 1.91 8.79
N ASP A 45 -32.04 1.64 9.11
CA ASP A 45 -32.40 0.85 10.29
C ASP A 45 -31.82 -0.56 10.21
N LEU A 46 -31.91 -1.19 9.04
CA LEU A 46 -31.29 -2.48 8.82
C LEU A 46 -29.78 -2.41 8.97
N PHE A 47 -29.11 -1.39 8.41
CA PHE A 47 -27.67 -1.20 8.57
C PHE A 47 -27.27 -1.19 10.03
N LYS A 48 -27.95 -0.39 10.86
CA LYS A 48 -27.69 -0.31 12.31
C LYS A 48 -27.89 -1.66 13.00
N LEU A 49 -28.95 -2.39 12.66
CA LEU A 49 -29.23 -3.74 13.18
C LEU A 49 -28.22 -4.81 12.70
N TRP A 50 -27.50 -4.53 11.61
CA TRP A 50 -26.50 -5.43 11.02
C TRP A 50 -25.07 -5.19 11.55
N LEU A 51 -24.90 -4.22 12.45
CA LEU A 51 -23.68 -4.02 13.23
C LEU A 51 -23.77 -4.76 14.58
N ASN A 52 -22.65 -5.27 15.03
CA ASN A 52 -22.50 -5.93 16.33
C ASN A 52 -21.22 -5.43 17.02
N ASP A 53 -21.06 -5.80 18.29
CA ASP A 53 -19.84 -5.62 19.08
C ASP A 53 -19.29 -4.18 19.00
N ASP A 54 -18.04 -4.01 18.54
CA ASP A 54 -17.36 -2.71 18.52
C ASP A 54 -17.94 -1.78 17.44
N ALA A 55 -18.44 -2.33 16.33
CA ALA A 55 -19.16 -1.55 15.32
C ALA A 55 -20.49 -1.00 15.85
N ALA A 56 -21.23 -1.78 16.65
CA ALA A 56 -22.46 -1.32 17.28
C ALA A 56 -22.20 -0.27 18.38
N LYS A 57 -21.11 -0.42 19.16
CA LYS A 57 -20.68 0.62 20.12
C LYS A 57 -20.36 1.92 19.40
N TRP A 58 -19.55 1.85 18.34
CA TRP A 58 -19.20 3.01 17.52
C TRP A 58 -20.43 3.72 16.96
N GLN A 59 -21.40 2.96 16.44
CA GLN A 59 -22.62 3.55 15.90
C GLN A 59 -23.39 4.32 16.97
N ASN A 60 -23.56 3.77 18.18
CA ASN A 60 -24.19 4.49 19.29
C ASN A 60 -23.41 5.75 19.70
N ASP A 61 -22.08 5.65 19.79
CA ASP A 61 -21.23 6.80 20.15
C ASP A 61 -21.37 7.92 19.10
N THR A 62 -21.37 7.58 17.81
CA THR A 62 -21.55 8.54 16.71
C THR A 62 -22.93 9.22 16.74
N GLU A 63 -24.00 8.50 17.08
CA GLU A 63 -25.33 9.12 17.24
C GLU A 63 -25.42 10.09 18.43
N LEU A 64 -24.57 9.92 19.45
CA LEU A 64 -24.52 10.80 20.61
C LEU A 64 -23.64 12.03 20.39
N GLU A 65 -22.57 11.88 19.60
CA GLU A 65 -21.53 12.90 19.42
C GLU A 65 -21.76 13.79 18.19
N GLU A 66 -22.47 13.30 17.17
CA GLU A 66 -22.65 13.98 15.89
C GLU A 66 -24.13 14.18 15.53
N ASP A 67 -24.43 15.24 14.78
CA ASP A 67 -25.75 15.39 14.16
C ASP A 67 -25.85 14.49 12.92
N VAL A 68 -26.42 13.31 13.13
CA VAL A 68 -26.61 12.30 12.09
C VAL A 68 -28.04 12.22 11.55
N SER A 69 -28.89 13.19 11.90
CA SER A 69 -30.32 13.17 11.55
C SER A 69 -30.57 13.15 10.03
N GLU A 70 -29.69 13.77 9.25
CA GLU A 70 -29.75 13.79 7.78
C GLU A 70 -28.85 12.74 7.10
N TRP A 71 -28.20 11.87 7.87
CA TRP A 71 -27.27 10.90 7.30
C TRP A 71 -28.01 9.83 6.49
N LYS A 72 -27.58 9.68 5.25
CA LYS A 72 -28.02 8.60 4.37
C LYS A 72 -27.16 7.36 4.59
N LEU A 73 -27.58 6.23 4.05
CA LEU A 73 -26.80 4.99 4.10
C LEU A 73 -25.36 5.18 3.58
N GLU A 74 -25.15 6.03 2.58
CA GLU A 74 -23.82 6.36 2.05
C GLU A 74 -22.95 7.10 3.07
N ASN A 75 -23.53 7.96 3.91
CA ASN A 75 -22.81 8.64 4.99
C ASN A 75 -22.37 7.63 6.05
N TRP A 76 -23.31 6.80 6.51
CA TRP A 76 -23.08 5.77 7.51
C TRP A 76 -22.01 4.77 7.10
N THR A 77 -22.12 4.23 5.90
CA THR A 77 -21.17 3.25 5.38
C THR A 77 -19.78 3.84 5.14
N LYS A 78 -19.69 5.10 4.70
CA LYS A 78 -18.41 5.80 4.58
C LYS A 78 -17.76 6.05 5.94
N ALA A 79 -18.53 6.49 6.94
CA ALA A 79 -18.00 6.69 8.30
C ALA A 79 -17.53 5.36 8.92
N LEU A 80 -18.24 4.27 8.64
CA LEU A 80 -17.84 2.92 9.05
C LEU A 80 -16.52 2.49 8.37
N GLU A 81 -16.36 2.76 7.07
CA GLU A 81 -15.10 2.52 6.35
C GLU A 81 -13.95 3.38 6.89
N ASP A 82 -14.19 4.65 7.22
CA ASP A 82 -13.16 5.52 7.78
C ASP A 82 -12.72 5.06 9.20
N LYS A 83 -13.64 4.48 9.98
CA LYS A 83 -13.39 3.97 11.34
C LYS A 83 -12.73 2.59 11.36
N PHE A 84 -13.29 1.64 10.61
CA PHE A 84 -12.95 0.21 10.66
C PHE A 84 -12.31 -0.32 9.38
N GLY A 85 -12.30 0.47 8.31
CA GLY A 85 -11.55 0.15 7.11
C GLY A 85 -10.06 0.13 7.39
N ASP A 86 -9.33 -0.46 6.45
CA ASP A 86 -7.88 -0.38 6.51
C ASP A 86 -7.56 1.09 6.27
N LYS A 87 -7.22 1.84 7.34
CA LYS A 87 -6.86 3.28 7.30
C LYS A 87 -6.15 3.51 5.98
N LYS A 88 -6.78 4.28 5.06
CA LYS A 88 -6.17 4.64 3.77
C LYS A 88 -4.71 4.90 4.06
N LYS A 89 -3.83 4.01 3.60
CA LYS A 89 -2.39 4.06 3.90
C LYS A 89 -2.02 5.53 3.81
N GLN A 90 -1.57 6.10 4.93
CA GLN A 90 -1.19 7.50 5.05
C GLN A 90 -0.61 7.94 3.71
N LYS A 91 -1.30 8.85 2.98
CA LYS A 91 -0.94 9.17 1.58
C LYS A 91 0.56 9.40 1.56
N GLY A 92 1.26 8.57 0.80
CA GLY A 92 2.71 8.65 0.73
C GLY A 92 3.10 10.05 0.28
N ASN A 93 4.19 10.55 0.84
CA ASN A 93 4.73 11.85 0.46
C ASN A 93 6.05 11.67 -0.30
N VAL A 94 6.21 12.43 -1.38
CA VAL A 94 7.43 12.49 -2.20
C VAL A 94 8.65 12.86 -1.36
N PHE A 95 8.51 13.74 -0.37
CA PHE A 95 9.65 14.10 0.50
C PHE A 95 10.19 12.92 1.31
N LEU A 96 9.32 11.96 1.65
CA LEU A 96 9.73 10.73 2.34
C LEU A 96 10.26 9.69 1.35
N LEU A 97 9.72 9.62 0.12
CA LEU A 97 10.26 8.78 -0.96
C LEU A 97 11.74 9.10 -1.21
N ILE A 98 12.06 10.39 -1.35
CA ILE A 98 13.43 10.87 -1.62
C ILE A 98 14.39 10.56 -0.46
N LYS A 99 13.85 10.44 0.76
CA LYS A 99 14.62 10.13 1.98
C LYS A 99 14.70 8.63 2.28
N MET A 100 14.15 7.76 1.42
CA MET A 100 14.24 6.32 1.64
C MET A 100 15.69 5.86 1.61
N GLU A 101 16.03 4.99 2.55
CA GLU A 101 17.34 4.37 2.64
C GLU A 101 17.19 2.86 2.67
N LYS A 102 18.14 2.16 2.04
CA LYS A 102 18.23 0.70 2.08
C LYS A 102 18.70 0.28 3.47
N LYS A 103 18.03 -0.70 4.07
CA LYS A 103 18.47 -1.27 5.36
C LYS A 103 19.73 -2.11 5.16
N VAL A 104 20.49 -2.32 6.22
CA VAL A 104 21.77 -3.05 6.16
C VAL A 104 21.57 -4.49 5.65
N ASP A 105 20.53 -5.16 6.15
CA ASP A 105 20.14 -6.55 5.89
C ASP A 105 19.22 -6.74 4.68
N GLU A 106 18.76 -5.65 4.07
CA GLU A 106 17.84 -5.68 2.91
C GLU A 106 18.61 -5.90 1.61
N THR A 107 18.09 -6.70 0.68
CA THR A 107 18.67 -6.81 -0.68
C THR A 107 18.29 -5.60 -1.55
N LEU A 108 18.98 -5.37 -2.67
CA LEU A 108 18.56 -4.29 -3.59
C LEU A 108 17.17 -4.56 -4.19
N GLU A 109 16.86 -5.81 -4.49
CA GLU A 109 15.55 -6.22 -4.99
C GLU A 109 14.44 -5.92 -3.97
N ASP A 110 14.65 -6.24 -2.68
CA ASP A 110 13.69 -5.94 -1.62
C ASP A 110 13.51 -4.43 -1.41
N PHE A 111 14.61 -3.67 -1.50
CA PHE A 111 14.56 -2.22 -1.50
C PHE A 111 13.73 -1.68 -2.68
N ASN A 112 13.94 -2.18 -3.90
CA ASN A 112 13.21 -1.78 -5.10
C ASN A 112 11.70 -2.07 -4.98
N LYS A 113 11.35 -3.24 -4.42
CA LYS A 113 9.96 -3.60 -4.09
C LYS A 113 9.37 -2.60 -3.08
N ARG A 114 10.10 -2.28 -2.01
CA ARG A 114 9.64 -1.34 -0.97
C ARG A 114 9.48 0.07 -1.52
N PHE A 115 10.43 0.54 -2.33
CA PHE A 115 10.36 1.85 -2.99
C PHE A 115 9.15 1.94 -3.90
N THR A 116 8.93 0.93 -4.75
CA THR A 116 7.77 0.87 -5.66
C THR A 116 6.45 0.80 -4.90
N ASN A 117 6.39 0.01 -3.83
CA ASN A 117 5.19 -0.10 -3.00
C ASN A 117 4.88 1.21 -2.27
N TYR A 118 5.91 1.95 -1.84
CA TYR A 118 5.73 3.28 -1.25
C TYR A 118 5.28 4.30 -2.30
N LEU A 119 5.88 4.31 -3.50
CA LEU A 119 5.48 5.19 -4.60
C LEU A 119 3.99 5.04 -4.96
N LYS A 120 3.45 3.81 -4.96
CA LYS A 120 2.03 3.53 -5.20
C LYS A 120 1.08 4.15 -4.16
N THR A 121 1.59 4.61 -3.03
CA THR A 121 0.79 5.29 -1.99
C THR A 121 0.74 6.82 -2.18
N ILE A 122 1.56 7.36 -3.09
CA ILE A 122 1.61 8.79 -3.42
C ILE A 122 0.61 9.07 -4.55
N GLU A 123 -0.11 10.18 -4.46
CA GLU A 123 -1.00 10.62 -5.56
C GLU A 123 -0.18 10.89 -6.84
N PRO A 124 -0.60 10.38 -8.01
CA PRO A 124 0.14 10.53 -9.26
C PRO A 124 0.43 11.99 -9.65
N GLU A 125 -0.45 12.91 -9.28
CA GLU A 125 -0.33 14.35 -9.55
C GLU A 125 0.76 15.03 -8.71
N MET A 126 1.20 14.37 -7.62
CA MET A 126 2.17 14.92 -6.68
C MET A 126 3.63 14.65 -7.08
N TYR A 127 3.87 13.89 -8.14
CA TYR A 127 5.23 13.60 -8.62
C TYR A 127 5.30 13.53 -10.14
N THR A 128 6.53 13.61 -10.66
CA THR A 128 6.84 13.33 -12.06
C THR A 128 7.76 12.11 -12.15
N GLU A 129 7.70 11.40 -13.27
CA GLU A 129 8.60 10.25 -13.52
C GLU A 129 10.08 10.66 -13.38
N GLU A 130 10.45 11.86 -13.86
CA GLU A 130 11.80 12.40 -13.73
C GLU A 130 12.21 12.64 -12.28
N LEU A 131 11.29 13.14 -11.43
CA LEU A 131 11.56 13.35 -10.01
C LEU A 131 11.82 12.01 -9.31
N VAL A 132 11.01 10.98 -9.61
CA VAL A 132 11.16 9.64 -9.04
C VAL A 132 12.48 9.01 -9.48
N LYS A 133 12.84 9.12 -10.78
CA LYS A 133 14.12 8.63 -11.30
C LYS A 133 15.30 9.32 -10.63
N LYS A 134 15.25 10.65 -10.49
CA LYS A 134 16.29 11.42 -9.80
C LYS A 134 16.43 11.00 -8.34
N ALA A 135 15.32 10.87 -7.62
CA ALA A 135 15.30 10.41 -6.24
C ALA A 135 15.98 9.04 -6.10
N TYR A 136 15.64 8.10 -6.98
CA TYR A 136 16.23 6.77 -6.99
C TYR A 136 17.74 6.80 -7.26
N ILE A 137 18.20 7.58 -8.25
CA ILE A 137 19.64 7.78 -8.53
C ILE A 137 20.36 8.36 -7.31
N ASP A 138 19.80 9.38 -6.67
CA ASP A 138 20.40 10.01 -5.50
C ASP A 138 20.51 9.04 -4.31
N ILE A 139 19.51 8.15 -4.14
CA ILE A 139 19.57 7.07 -3.14
C ILE A 139 20.63 6.04 -3.52
N MET A 140 20.73 5.65 -4.80
CA MET A 140 21.76 4.72 -5.27
C MET A 140 23.16 5.21 -4.98
N LYS A 141 23.41 6.53 -4.97
CA LYS A 141 24.71 7.10 -4.56
C LYS A 141 25.10 6.68 -3.15
N LYS A 142 24.14 6.56 -2.23
CA LYS A 142 24.36 6.10 -0.85
C LYS A 142 24.49 4.58 -0.76
N ILE A 143 23.78 3.84 -1.62
CA ILE A 143 23.80 2.37 -1.61
C ILE A 143 25.12 1.86 -2.20
N ASP A 144 25.47 2.33 -3.40
CA ASP A 144 26.65 1.90 -4.13
C ASP A 144 27.10 2.97 -5.15
N GLU A 145 28.21 3.63 -4.86
CA GLU A 145 28.73 4.73 -5.68
C GLU A 145 29.10 4.30 -7.11
N ASN A 146 29.57 3.07 -7.32
CA ASN A 146 29.93 2.60 -8.67
C ASN A 146 28.66 2.36 -9.51
N VAL A 147 27.67 1.67 -8.94
CA VAL A 147 26.39 1.47 -9.63
C VAL A 147 25.73 2.83 -9.92
N TRP A 148 25.71 3.74 -8.94
CA TRP A 148 25.23 5.11 -9.14
C TRP A 148 25.89 5.80 -10.33
N TRP A 149 27.22 5.78 -10.42
CA TRP A 149 27.97 6.46 -11.48
C TRP A 149 27.59 5.92 -12.86
N GLN A 150 27.41 4.60 -12.98
CA GLN A 150 26.99 3.96 -14.23
C GLN A 150 25.54 4.29 -14.59
N LEU A 151 24.65 4.38 -13.61
CA LEU A 151 23.26 4.80 -13.84
C LEU A 151 23.17 6.28 -14.24
N ALA A 152 23.93 7.16 -13.58
CA ALA A 152 23.92 8.61 -13.82
C ALA A 152 24.35 9.00 -15.25
N GLN A 153 25.16 8.17 -15.91
CA GLN A 153 25.57 8.39 -17.30
C GLN A 153 24.54 8.03 -18.36
N ARG A 154 23.52 7.26 -17.97
CA ARG A 154 22.55 6.75 -18.93
C ARG A 154 21.43 7.76 -19.13
N LYS A 155 21.60 8.62 -20.15
CA LYS A 155 20.64 9.66 -20.56
C LYS A 155 19.27 9.15 -21.04
N LYS A 156 18.99 7.83 -21.04
CA LYS A 156 17.87 7.22 -21.78
C LYS A 156 17.10 6.09 -21.06
N LEU A 157 17.19 5.97 -19.73
CA LEU A 157 16.31 5.02 -19.03
C LEU A 157 14.90 5.60 -18.98
N GLY A 158 13.99 4.99 -19.74
CA GLY A 158 12.66 5.53 -20.03
C GLY A 158 11.77 5.60 -18.78
N THR A 159 11.83 4.56 -17.95
CA THR A 159 10.97 4.42 -16.75
C THR A 159 11.79 4.10 -15.50
N ILE A 160 11.24 4.40 -14.33
CA ILE A 160 11.79 3.98 -13.03
C ILE A 160 12.00 2.47 -12.97
N LYS A 161 11.10 1.68 -13.56
CA LYS A 161 11.21 0.22 -13.62
C LYS A 161 12.48 -0.21 -14.36
N SER A 162 12.71 0.34 -15.56
CA SER A 162 13.93 0.05 -16.33
C SER A 162 15.21 0.50 -15.63
N LEU A 163 15.12 1.56 -14.81
CA LEU A 163 16.24 2.04 -14.01
C LEU A 163 16.59 1.09 -12.86
N MET A 164 15.57 0.57 -12.17
CA MET A 164 15.73 -0.44 -11.11
C MET A 164 16.26 -1.77 -11.65
N GLU A 165 15.72 -2.26 -12.76
CA GLU A 165 16.18 -3.51 -13.40
C GLU A 165 17.66 -3.41 -13.81
N GLU A 166 18.10 -2.27 -14.34
CA GLU A 166 19.51 -2.06 -14.66
C GLU A 166 20.37 -1.93 -13.39
N ALA A 167 19.87 -1.30 -12.33
CA ALA A 167 20.58 -1.24 -11.05
C ALA A 167 20.81 -2.64 -10.47
N ASP A 168 19.79 -3.49 -10.49
CA ASP A 168 19.88 -4.89 -10.06
C ASP A 168 20.90 -5.67 -10.89
N ARG A 169 20.85 -5.53 -12.22
CA ARG A 169 21.81 -6.15 -13.13
C ARG A 169 23.25 -5.73 -12.83
N LEU A 170 23.51 -4.43 -12.64
CA LEU A 170 24.84 -3.91 -12.34
C LEU A 170 25.36 -4.41 -10.99
N MET A 171 24.47 -4.54 -10.00
CA MET A 171 24.82 -5.08 -8.69
C MET A 171 25.22 -6.56 -8.77
N ILE A 172 24.51 -7.36 -9.56
CA ILE A 172 24.84 -8.79 -9.81
C ILE A 172 26.20 -8.91 -10.50
N ILE A 173 26.44 -8.15 -11.57
CA ILE A 173 27.73 -8.17 -12.29
C ILE A 173 28.89 -7.81 -11.34
N LYS A 174 28.68 -6.83 -10.45
CA LYS A 174 29.69 -6.44 -9.46
C LYS A 174 29.98 -7.56 -8.46
N LEU A 175 28.95 -8.29 -8.01
CA LEU A 175 29.13 -9.43 -7.09
C LEU A 175 29.89 -10.57 -7.78
N GLN A 176 29.50 -10.93 -9.00
CA GLN A 176 30.17 -11.98 -9.79
C GLN A 176 31.63 -11.62 -10.08
N GLY A 177 31.91 -10.37 -10.46
CA GLY A 177 33.28 -9.90 -10.70
C GLY A 177 34.16 -9.92 -9.44
N LYS A 178 33.57 -9.69 -8.25
CA LYS A 178 34.28 -9.82 -6.97
C LYS A 178 34.56 -11.28 -6.63
N GLU A 179 33.60 -12.17 -6.82
CA GLU A 179 33.79 -13.62 -6.58
C GLU A 179 34.87 -14.20 -7.49
N SER A 180 34.86 -13.86 -8.78
CA SER A 180 35.92 -14.27 -9.71
C SER A 180 37.29 -13.75 -9.30
N ALA A 181 37.41 -12.48 -8.86
CA ALA A 181 38.69 -11.93 -8.41
C ALA A 181 39.22 -12.58 -7.11
N VAL A 182 38.33 -13.03 -6.21
CA VAL A 182 38.70 -13.77 -4.99
C VAL A 182 39.17 -15.18 -5.35
N LEU A 183 38.46 -15.86 -6.26
CA LEU A 183 38.87 -17.17 -6.77
C LEU A 183 40.21 -17.09 -7.49
N ASP A 184 40.43 -16.08 -8.34
CA ASP A 184 41.70 -15.87 -9.04
C ASP A 184 42.85 -15.64 -8.03
N LYS A 185 42.64 -14.87 -6.96
CA LYS A 185 43.64 -14.69 -5.90
C LYS A 185 43.95 -15.98 -5.13
N GLN A 186 42.93 -16.81 -4.87
CA GLN A 186 43.09 -18.10 -4.20
C GLN A 186 43.81 -19.12 -5.10
N VAL A 187 43.50 -19.14 -6.40
CA VAL A 187 44.13 -20.03 -7.39
C VAL A 187 45.58 -19.61 -7.68
N LEU A 188 45.88 -18.30 -7.67
CA LEU A 188 47.23 -17.77 -7.86
C LEU A 188 48.11 -17.82 -6.60
N GLY A 189 47.61 -18.33 -5.47
CA GLY A 189 48.39 -18.57 -4.26
C GLY A 189 49.01 -17.31 -3.63
N ILE A 190 48.46 -16.12 -3.90
CA ILE A 190 48.94 -14.88 -3.28
C ILE A 190 48.29 -14.80 -1.89
N VAL A 191 48.92 -15.44 -0.92
CA VAL A 191 48.74 -15.15 0.50
C VAL A 191 49.48 -13.85 0.75
N ASP A 192 48.75 -12.75 0.91
CA ASP A 192 49.34 -11.49 1.37
C ASP A 192 49.90 -11.72 2.78
N THR A 193 51.24 -11.77 2.89
CA THR A 193 52.00 -11.58 4.15
C THR A 193 52.11 -10.12 4.50
#